data_AF-A0A9E0IMQ8-F1
#
_entry.id   AF-A0A9E0IMQ8-F1
#
_cell.length_a   1.000
_cell.length_b   1.000
_cell.length_c   1.000
_cell.angle_alpha   90.00
_cell.angle_beta   90.00
_cell.angle_gamma   90.00
#
_symmetry.space_group_name_H-M   'P 1'
#
loop_
_entity.id
_entity.type
_entity.pdbx_description
1 polymer ?
#
loop_
_entity_poly.entity_id
_entity_poly.type
_entity_poly.pdbx_seq_one_letter_code
_entity_poly.pdbx_strand_id
1 'polypeptide(L)' 'MTDQESKSRAVRILARSIYKDLQGQGFDEKQIVALATELISEVTKSMTSREPRRTDDVAIAAAAR' A
#
# COMPACT_ATOMS: atom_id res chain seq x y z
N MET A 1 -24.49 8.83 -1.41
CA MET A 1 -23.24 8.04 -1.42
C MET A 1 -22.09 9.02 -1.50
N THR A 2 -21.21 9.02 -0.52
CA THR A 2 -19.99 9.83 -0.55
C THR A 2 -18.98 9.23 -1.53
N ASP A 3 -18.05 10.05 -2.02
CA ASP A 3 -16.98 9.61 -2.93
C ASP A 3 -16.10 8.52 -2.28
N GLN A 4 -15.89 8.62 -0.97
CA GLN A 4 -15.12 7.66 -0.18
C GLN A 4 -15.79 6.29 -0.06
N GLU A 5 -17.10 6.25 0.12
CA GLU A 5 -17.87 5.00 0.13
C GLU A 5 -17.84 4.31 -1.24
N SER A 6 -17.90 5.10 -2.31
CA SER A 6 -17.85 4.63 -3.70
C SER A 6 -16.48 3.99 -4.01
N LYS A 7 -15.40 4.67 -3.63
CA LYS A 7 -14.02 4.13 -3.73
C LYS A 7 -13.85 2.85 -2.91
N SER A 8 -14.33 2.83 -1.67
CA SER A 8 -14.27 1.64 -0.80
C SER A 8 -15.05 0.45 -1.38
N ARG A 9 -16.17 0.71 -2.05
CA ARG A 9 -16.92 -0.33 -2.78
C ARG A 9 -16.15 -0.84 -4.00
N ALA A 10 -15.55 0.05 -4.79
CA ALA A 10 -14.75 -0.32 -5.95
C ALA A 10 -13.55 -1.20 -5.57
N VAL A 11 -12.84 -0.86 -4.50
CA VAL A 11 -11.72 -1.67 -3.98
C VAL A 11 -12.18 -3.08 -3.59
N ARG A 12 -13.33 -3.21 -2.92
CA ARG A 12 -13.89 -4.54 -2.57
C ARG A 12 -14.24 -5.38 -3.78
N ILE A 13 -14.75 -4.76 -4.85
CA ILE A 13 -15.07 -5.46 -6.11
C ILE A 13 -13.77 -5.95 -6.76
N LEU A 14 -12.77 -5.08 -6.84
CA LEU A 14 -11.46 -5.41 -7.40
C LEU A 14 -10.79 -6.56 -6.64
N ALA A 15 -10.74 -6.48 -5.31
CA ALA A 15 -10.16 -7.53 -4.47
C ALA A 15 -10.82 -8.90 -4.72
N ARG A 16 -12.16 -8.94 -4.83
CA ARG A 16 -12.90 -10.17 -5.14
C ARG A 16 -12.61 -10.69 -6.54
N SER A 17 -12.46 -9.81 -7.53
CA SER A 17 -12.13 -10.18 -8.91
C SER A 17 -10.74 -10.81 -8.98
N ILE A 18 -9.74 -10.17 -8.37
CA ILE A 18 -8.36 -10.66 -8.33
C ILE A 18 -8.30 -12.00 -7.60
N TYR A 19 -8.96 -12.13 -6.46
CA TYR A 19 -9.00 -13.39 -5.71
C TYR A 19 -9.52 -14.56 -6.56
N LYS A 20 -10.65 -14.36 -7.26
CA LYS A 20 -11.23 -15.40 -8.14
C LYS A 20 -10.33 -15.73 -9.32
N ASP A 21 -9.68 -14.73 -9.91
CA ASP A 21 -8.77 -14.92 -11.03
C ASP A 21 -7.54 -15.74 -10.60
N LEU A 22 -6.94 -15.43 -9.46
CA LEU A 22 -5.84 -16.22 -8.89
C LEU A 22 -6.24 -17.67 -8.59
N GLN A 23 -7.44 -17.89 -8.03
CA GLN A 23 -7.95 -19.25 -7.86
C GLN A 23 -8.15 -19.96 -9.20
N GLY A 24 -8.65 -19.26 -10.23
CA GLY A 24 -8.80 -19.79 -11.59
C GLY A 24 -7.48 -20.16 -12.26
N GLN A 25 -6.38 -19.50 -11.87
CA GLN A 25 -5.02 -19.82 -12.28
C GLN A 25 -4.36 -20.95 -11.47
N GLY A 26 -5.05 -21.47 -10.44
CA GLY A 26 -4.59 -22.59 -9.62
C GLY A 26 -3.82 -22.22 -8.36
N PHE A 27 -3.78 -20.94 -7.97
CA PHE A 27 -3.18 -20.53 -6.71
C PHE A 27 -4.08 -20.92 -5.53
N ASP A 28 -3.48 -21.50 -4.50
CA ASP A 28 -4.17 -21.80 -3.25
C ASP A 28 -4.23 -20.58 -2.31
N GLU A 29 -5.02 -20.70 -1.25
CA GLU A 29 -5.23 -19.62 -0.28
C GLU A 29 -3.92 -19.19 0.41
N LYS A 30 -2.99 -20.13 0.66
CA LYS A 30 -1.72 -19.81 1.33
C LYS A 30 -0.81 -19.00 0.42
N GLN A 31 -0.75 -19.37 -0.86
CA GLN A 31 0.00 -18.64 -1.87
C GLN A 31 -0.57 -17.23 -2.10
N ILE A 32 -1.90 -17.10 -2.12
CA ILE A 32 -2.57 -15.80 -2.26
C ILE A 32 -2.29 -14.91 -1.04
N VAL A 33 -2.30 -15.48 0.18
CA VAL A 33 -1.93 -14.74 1.40
C VAL A 33 -0.47 -14.28 1.34
N ALA A 34 0.46 -15.16 0.94
CA ALA A 34 1.87 -14.80 0.80
C ALA A 34 2.07 -13.65 -0.21
N LEU A 35 1.38 -13.71 -1.35
CA LEU A 35 1.38 -12.61 -2.33
C LEU A 35 0.86 -11.30 -1.73
N ALA A 36 -0.25 -11.34 -0.99
CA ALA A 36 -0.79 -10.16 -0.34
C ALA A 36 0.21 -9.55 0.66
N THR A 37 0.94 -10.38 1.40
CA THR A 37 2.02 -9.93 2.30
C THR A 37 3.12 -9.21 1.53
N GLU A 38 3.60 -9.78 0.42
CA GLU A 38 4.63 -9.13 -0.42
C GLU A 38 4.15 -7.78 -0.98
N LEU A 39 2.90 -7.70 -1.45
CA LEU A 39 2.32 -6.44 -1.95
C LEU A 39 2.25 -5.37 -0.84
N ILE A 40 1.86 -5.75 0.37
CA ILE A 40 1.85 -4.83 1.53
C ILE A 40 3.27 -4.34 1.81
N SER A 41 4.27 -5.22 1.76
CA SER A 41 5.67 -4.85 1.97
C SER A 41 6.15 -3.84 0.93
N GLU A 42 5.88 -4.05 -0.37
CA GLU A 42 6.29 -3.14 -1.44
C GLU A 42 5.63 -1.76 -1.32
N VAL A 43 4.32 -1.72 -1.03
CA VAL A 43 3.63 -0.44 -0.80
C VAL A 43 4.20 0.28 0.41
N THR A 44 4.47 -0.44 1.51
CA THR A 44 5.05 0.14 2.73
C THR A 44 6.44 0.73 2.45
N LYS A 45 7.31 0.00 1.74
CA LYS A 45 8.63 0.50 1.30
C LYS A 45 8.49 1.78 0.48
N SER A 46 7.52 1.83 -0.44
CA SER A 46 7.28 3.01 -1.27
C SER A 46 6.81 4.20 -0.44
N MET A 47 5.95 4.00 0.56
CA MET A 47 5.47 5.06 1.44
C MET A 47 6.61 5.64 2.29
N THR A 48 7.44 4.79 2.89
CA THR A 48 8.63 5.22 3.65
C THR A 48 9.64 5.95 2.75
N SER A 49 9.86 5.46 1.53
CA SER A 49 10.80 6.09 0.59
C SER A 49 10.32 7.46 0.08
N ARG A 50 9.01 7.72 0.17
CA ARG A 50 8.37 9.00 -0.20
C ARG A 50 8.42 10.05 0.90
N GLU A 51 8.99 9.74 2.05
CA GLU A 51 9.26 10.71 3.12
C GLU A 51 10.68 11.26 2.95
N PRO A 52 10.88 12.36 2.18
CA PRO A 52 12.15 13.05 2.25
C PRO A 52 12.30 13.59 3.67
N ARG A 53 13.39 13.19 4.31
CA ARG A 53 13.87 13.74 5.57
C ARG A 53 13.67 15.26 5.59
N ARG A 54 12.82 15.74 6.49
CA ARG A 54 12.81 17.13 6.95
C ARG A 54 14.05 17.38 7.82
N THR A 55 15.25 17.16 7.25
CA THR A 55 16.53 17.40 7.93
C THR A 55 17.02 18.83 7.75
N ASP A 56 16.31 19.65 6.98
CA ASP A 56 16.69 21.05 6.76
C ASP A 56 16.36 21.95 7.96
N ASP A 57 15.41 21.55 8.82
CA ASP A 57 15.00 22.36 9.97
C ASP A 57 16.03 22.36 11.12
N VAL A 58 16.86 21.32 11.25
CA VAL A 58 17.85 21.22 12.35
C VAL A 58 19.17 21.93 12.01
N ALA A 59 19.58 21.92 10.73
CA ALA A 59 20.81 22.60 10.30
C ALA A 59 20.66 24.14 10.33
N ILE A 60 19.47 24.66 10.02
CA ILE A 60 19.19 26.11 10.05
C ILE A 60 19.11 26.62 11.50
N ALA A 61 18.59 25.82 12.44
CA ALA A 61 18.51 26.19 13.86
C ALA A 61 19.86 26.14 14.59
N ALA A 62 20.79 25.28 14.17
CA ALA A 62 22.13 25.17 14.76
C ALA A 62 23.11 26.23 14.24
N ALA A 63 22.95 26.73 13.01
CA ALA A 63 23.76 27.79 12.44
C ALA A 63 23.37 29.21 12.89
N ALA A 64 22.23 29.35 13.59
CA ALA A 64 21.71 30.61 14.12
C ALA A 64 21.98 30.82 15.62
N ARG A 65 22.92 30.07 16.21
CA ARG A 65 23.36 30.21 17.61
C ARG A 65 24.86 30.46 17.70
#